data_AF-A0A659SGU3-F1
#
_entry.id   AF-A0A659SGU3-F1
#
_cell.length_a   1.000
_cell.length_b   1.000
_cell.length_c   1.000
_cell.angle_alpha   90.00
_cell.angle_beta   90.00
_cell.angle_gamma   90.00
#
_symmetry.space_group_name_H-M   'P 1'
#
loop_
_entity.id
_entity.type
_entity.pdbx_description
1 polymer ?
#
loop_
_entity_poly.entity_id
_entity_poly.type
_entity_poly.pdbx_seq_one_letter_code
_entity_poly.pdbx_strand_id
1 'polypeptide(L)'
;EISWVHWDNLPETANALREFTRHLIQLRATQPLLRRESWRDGLEIRWFNAGGGAQQSEQWDEGSTIGVCIRRPDLQPEAGIWHDALLLFNPFEGSVPFRIPMWGEGGWVLELTTADNAQQGMRITEEMDFDLAGRSIVLFRRP
;
A
#
# COMPACT_ATOMS: atom_id res chain seq x y z
N GLU A 1 23.65 -29.21 4.61
CA GLU A 1 22.39 -29.16 5.39
C GLU A 1 21.50 -28.05 4.84
N ILE A 2 20.16 -28.24 4.84
CA ILE A 2 19.20 -27.36 4.14
C ILE A 2 18.32 -26.56 5.14
N SER A 3 18.24 -26.99 6.39
CA SER A 3 17.29 -26.48 7.39
C SER A 3 17.88 -25.50 8.41
N TRP A 4 19.20 -25.24 8.38
CA TRP A 4 19.83 -24.34 9.33
C TRP A 4 19.81 -22.90 8.83
N VAL A 5 19.61 -21.97 9.77
CA VAL A 5 19.67 -20.55 9.44
C VAL A 5 21.13 -20.14 9.26
N HIS A 6 21.46 -19.72 8.05
CA HIS A 6 22.78 -19.19 7.72
C HIS A 6 22.83 -17.70 8.02
N TRP A 7 23.71 -17.29 8.94
CA TRP A 7 23.87 -15.90 9.38
C TRP A 7 25.11 -15.20 8.81
N ASP A 8 26.10 -15.97 8.36
CA ASP A 8 27.39 -15.48 7.89
C ASP A 8 27.47 -15.45 6.36
N ASN A 9 28.37 -14.60 5.83
CA ASN A 9 28.66 -14.49 4.38
C ASN A 9 27.44 -14.25 3.49
N LEU A 10 26.45 -13.51 4.01
CA LEU A 10 25.23 -13.19 3.28
C LEU A 10 25.48 -12.10 2.22
N PRO A 11 24.79 -12.17 1.06
CA PRO A 11 24.86 -11.11 0.06
C PRO A 11 24.20 -9.82 0.57
N GLU A 12 24.55 -8.68 -0.03
CA GLU A 12 23.98 -7.37 0.33
C GLU A 12 22.45 -7.34 0.22
N THR A 13 21.89 -8.07 -0.74
CA THR A 13 20.44 -8.21 -0.92
C THR A 13 19.73 -8.80 0.30
N ALA A 14 20.41 -9.63 1.10
CA ALA A 14 19.87 -10.16 2.36
C ALA A 14 19.69 -9.05 3.40
N ASN A 15 20.66 -8.12 3.49
CA ASN A 15 20.53 -6.96 4.37
C ASN A 15 19.41 -6.03 3.87
N ALA A 16 19.31 -5.78 2.57
CA ALA A 16 18.24 -4.97 2.00
C ALA A 16 16.85 -5.55 2.33
N LEU A 17 16.65 -6.87 2.14
CA LEU A 17 15.40 -7.54 2.51
C LEU A 17 15.13 -7.47 4.01
N ARG A 18 16.17 -7.61 4.85
CA ARG A 18 16.04 -7.50 6.31
C ARG A 18 15.55 -6.11 6.71
N GLU A 19 16.17 -5.05 6.20
CA GLU A 19 15.77 -3.67 6.54
C GLU A 19 14.38 -3.35 6.02
N PHE A 20 14.04 -3.78 4.79
CA PHE A 20 12.69 -3.66 4.26
C PHE A 20 11.64 -4.37 5.15
N THR A 21 11.95 -5.60 5.59
CA THR A 21 11.07 -6.38 6.46
C THR A 21 10.93 -5.74 7.84
N ARG A 22 12.03 -5.22 8.42
CA ARG A 22 12.00 -4.47 9.69
C ARG A 22 11.11 -3.23 9.58
N HIS A 23 11.24 -2.49 8.48
CA HIS A 23 10.41 -1.33 8.20
C HIS A 23 8.92 -1.71 8.14
N LEU A 24 8.55 -2.77 7.41
CA LEU A 24 7.17 -3.26 7.34
C LEU A 24 6.60 -3.65 8.71
N ILE A 25 7.39 -4.36 9.53
CA ILE A 25 6.98 -4.75 10.88
C ILE A 25 6.74 -3.51 11.75
N GLN A 26 7.66 -2.54 11.72
CA GLN A 26 7.53 -1.30 12.46
C GLN A 26 6.31 -0.48 12.00
N LEU A 27 6.09 -0.39 10.69
CA LEU A 27 4.95 0.30 10.11
C LEU A 27 3.63 -0.29 10.60
N ARG A 28 3.47 -1.62 10.49
CA ARG A 28 2.27 -2.32 10.99
C ARG A 28 2.09 -2.16 12.50
N ALA A 29 3.17 -2.15 13.26
CA ALA A 29 3.11 -2.00 14.72
C ALA A 29 2.69 -0.58 15.13
N THR A 30 3.17 0.43 14.41
CA THR A 30 2.97 1.86 14.73
C THR A 30 1.70 2.45 14.15
N GLN A 31 1.09 1.83 13.12
CA GLN A 31 -0.11 2.33 12.47
C GLN A 31 -1.35 1.48 12.82
N PRO A 32 -2.19 1.91 13.78
CA PRO A 32 -3.42 1.20 14.18
C PRO A 32 -4.33 0.81 13.02
N LEU A 33 -4.40 1.66 11.98
CA LEU A 33 -5.17 1.42 10.75
C LEU A 33 -4.80 0.10 10.05
N LEU A 34 -3.55 -0.36 10.20
CA LEU A 34 -3.02 -1.62 9.63
C LEU A 34 -3.14 -2.83 10.56
N ARG A 35 -3.67 -2.65 11.78
CA ARG A 35 -3.74 -3.68 12.84
C ARG A 35 -5.06 -3.64 13.60
N ARG A 36 -6.17 -3.79 12.88
CA ARG A 36 -7.51 -3.80 13.49
C ARG A 36 -7.67 -4.93 14.53
N GLU A 37 -8.38 -4.62 15.61
CA GLU A 37 -8.73 -5.56 16.68
C GLU A 37 -10.11 -6.21 16.46
N SER A 38 -10.94 -5.61 15.61
CA SER A 38 -12.31 -6.05 15.33
C SER A 38 -12.74 -5.62 13.93
N TRP A 39 -13.78 -6.28 13.40
CA TRP A 39 -14.47 -5.87 12.17
C TRP A 39 -15.58 -4.84 12.42
N ARG A 40 -15.89 -4.55 13.69
CA ARG A 40 -16.91 -3.59 14.13
C ARG A 40 -16.27 -2.33 14.71
N ASP A 41 -15.24 -1.84 14.04
CA ASP A 41 -14.41 -0.73 14.52
C ASP A 41 -14.67 0.58 13.76
N GLY A 42 -15.67 0.63 12.88
CA GLY A 42 -15.95 1.82 12.07
C GLY A 42 -15.00 2.00 10.88
N LEU A 43 -14.14 1.01 10.59
CA LEU A 43 -13.29 1.05 9.41
C LEU A 43 -14.12 0.96 8.12
N GLU A 44 -13.98 1.98 7.30
CA GLU A 44 -14.49 1.98 5.94
C GLU A 44 -13.48 1.32 5.00
N ILE A 45 -13.96 0.46 4.10
CA ILE A 45 -13.16 -0.16 3.05
C ILE A 45 -13.80 0.14 1.71
N ARG A 46 -13.02 0.69 0.77
CA ARG A 46 -13.44 0.94 -0.60
C ARG A 46 -12.48 0.27 -1.57
N TRP A 47 -13.02 -0.50 -2.50
CA TRP A 47 -12.25 -1.20 -3.52
C TRP A 47 -12.35 -0.47 -4.86
N PHE A 48 -11.24 -0.40 -5.57
CA PHE A 48 -11.09 0.32 -6.84
C PHE A 48 -10.52 -0.59 -7.92
N ASN A 49 -11.04 -0.46 -9.13
CA ASN A 49 -10.36 -0.95 -10.32
C ASN A 49 -9.26 0.02 -10.76
N ALA A 50 -8.38 -0.41 -11.67
CA ALA A 50 -7.30 0.43 -12.19
C ALA A 50 -7.77 1.73 -12.87
N GLY A 51 -9.02 1.79 -13.35
CA GLY A 51 -9.62 3.02 -13.89
C GLY A 51 -10.03 4.04 -12.83
N GLY A 52 -9.84 3.76 -11.54
CA GLY A 52 -10.18 4.65 -10.42
C GLY A 52 -11.66 4.60 -10.00
N GLY A 53 -12.48 3.80 -10.71
CA GLY A 53 -13.86 3.52 -10.35
C GLY A 53 -13.97 2.43 -9.29
N ALA A 54 -15.17 2.26 -8.73
CA ALA A 54 -15.43 1.17 -7.79
C ALA A 54 -15.23 -0.20 -8.47
N GLN A 55 -14.62 -1.14 -7.75
CA GLN A 55 -14.49 -2.53 -8.21
C GLN A 55 -15.88 -3.18 -8.30
N GLN A 56 -16.29 -3.58 -9.50
CA GLN A 56 -17.58 -4.22 -9.76
C GLN A 56 -17.52 -5.72 -9.50
N SER A 57 -18.69 -6.35 -9.30
CA SER A 57 -18.83 -7.77 -8.98
C SER A 57 -18.15 -8.68 -10.00
N GLU A 58 -18.31 -8.38 -11.29
CA GLU A 58 -17.79 -9.18 -12.40
C GLU A 58 -16.26 -9.12 -12.49
N GLN A 59 -15.66 -8.01 -12.05
CA GLN A 59 -14.21 -7.76 -12.15
C GLN A 59 -13.38 -8.56 -11.13
N TRP A 60 -14.02 -9.14 -10.11
CA TRP A 60 -13.34 -9.94 -9.08
C TRP A 60 -12.80 -11.26 -9.60
N ASP A 61 -13.49 -11.87 -10.57
CA ASP A 61 -13.11 -13.17 -11.12
C ASP A 61 -11.99 -13.08 -12.19
N GLU A 62 -11.61 -11.86 -12.57
CA GLU A 62 -10.67 -11.59 -13.67
C GLU A 62 -9.19 -11.56 -13.23
N GLY A 63 -8.91 -11.58 -11.91
CA GLY A 63 -7.53 -11.48 -11.40
C GLY A 63 -6.84 -10.13 -11.70
N SER A 64 -7.63 -9.06 -11.76
CA SER A 64 -7.22 -7.73 -12.22
C SER A 64 -6.37 -6.95 -11.19
N THR A 65 -5.70 -5.89 -11.67
CA THR A 65 -5.07 -4.89 -10.82
C THR A 65 -6.12 -4.17 -9.98
N ILE A 66 -5.95 -4.17 -8.67
CA ILE A 66 -6.93 -3.65 -7.70
C ILE A 66 -6.30 -2.67 -6.72
N GLY A 67 -7.11 -1.70 -6.30
CA GLY A 67 -6.81 -0.80 -5.19
C GLY A 67 -7.77 -1.02 -4.03
N VAL A 68 -7.29 -0.87 -2.80
CA VAL A 68 -8.11 -0.85 -1.59
C VAL A 68 -7.76 0.37 -0.76
N CYS A 69 -8.76 1.19 -0.48
CA CYS A 69 -8.64 2.25 0.51
C CYS A 69 -9.28 1.80 1.82
N ILE A 70 -8.55 1.98 2.91
CA ILE A 70 -9.02 1.77 4.28
C ILE A 70 -9.02 3.09 5.03
N ARG A 71 -10.08 3.36 5.78
CA ARG A 71 -10.28 4.68 6.42
C ARG A 71 -10.93 4.61 7.80
N ARG A 72 -10.55 5.53 8.68
CA ARG A 72 -11.17 5.78 9.99
C ARG A 72 -11.55 7.26 10.16
N PRO A 73 -12.64 7.70 9.48
CA PRO A 73 -13.07 9.10 9.56
C PRO A 73 -13.67 9.47 10.93
N ASP A 74 -14.02 8.48 11.74
CA ASP A 74 -14.57 8.62 13.10
C ASP A 74 -13.53 8.98 14.16
N LEU A 75 -12.24 8.76 13.87
CA LEU A 75 -11.15 9.02 14.81
C LEU A 75 -10.64 10.45 14.68
N GLN A 76 -10.31 11.07 15.83
CA GLN A 76 -9.65 12.38 15.83
C GLN A 76 -8.23 12.26 15.27
N PRO A 77 -7.78 13.22 14.44
CA PRO A 77 -6.40 13.25 13.96
C PRO A 77 -5.38 13.24 15.10
N GLU A 78 -4.51 12.24 15.11
CA GLU A 78 -3.35 12.16 16.00
C GLU A 78 -2.07 12.23 15.16
N ALA A 79 -1.08 13.01 15.63
CA ALA A 79 0.15 13.23 14.88
C ALA A 79 0.90 11.90 14.63
N GLY A 80 1.16 11.59 13.37
CA GLY A 80 1.86 10.37 12.97
C GLY A 80 1.00 9.11 12.91
N ILE A 81 -0.30 9.20 13.23
CA ILE A 81 -1.27 8.11 13.08
C ILE A 81 -2.10 8.33 11.82
N TRP A 82 -2.18 7.30 10.98
CA TRP A 82 -2.91 7.42 9.72
C TRP A 82 -4.40 7.15 9.89
N HIS A 83 -5.20 7.93 9.16
CA HIS A 83 -6.65 7.76 9.05
C HIS A 83 -7.08 7.27 7.67
N ASP A 84 -6.19 7.35 6.68
CA ASP A 84 -6.42 7.01 5.29
C ASP A 84 -5.18 6.31 4.74
N ALA A 85 -5.37 5.11 4.22
CA ALA A 85 -4.34 4.40 3.45
C ALA A 85 -4.96 3.85 2.17
N LEU A 86 -4.17 3.84 1.10
CA LEU A 86 -4.52 3.26 -0.20
C LEU A 86 -3.43 2.25 -0.58
N LEU A 87 -3.81 0.98 -0.69
CA LEU A 87 -2.93 -0.08 -1.17
C LEU A 87 -3.32 -0.43 -2.60
N LEU A 88 -2.33 -0.52 -3.48
CA LEU A 88 -2.48 -0.95 -4.86
C LEU A 88 -1.74 -2.25 -5.08
N PHE A 89 -2.37 -3.19 -5.79
CA PHE A 89 -1.83 -4.49 -6.11
C PHE A 89 -1.86 -4.69 -7.62
N ASN A 90 -0.69 -4.88 -8.22
CA ASN A 90 -0.58 -5.27 -9.61
C ASN A 90 0.01 -6.70 -9.72
N PRO A 91 -0.83 -7.72 -9.90
CA PRO A 91 -0.36 -9.09 -10.11
C PRO A 91 0.14 -9.33 -11.54
N PHE A 92 -0.20 -8.44 -12.48
CA PHE A 92 0.21 -8.56 -13.88
C PHE A 92 1.71 -8.35 -14.03
N GLU A 93 2.30 -8.96 -15.06
CA GLU A 93 3.75 -8.84 -15.30
C GLU A 93 4.17 -7.50 -15.87
N GLY A 94 3.25 -6.80 -16.55
CA GLY A 94 3.47 -5.47 -17.10
C GLY A 94 3.03 -4.36 -16.16
N SER A 95 3.48 -3.14 -16.47
CA SER A 95 3.00 -1.95 -15.80
C SER A 95 1.55 -1.65 -16.18
N VAL A 96 0.76 -1.19 -15.21
CA VAL A 96 -0.65 -0.83 -15.41
C VAL A 96 -0.86 0.61 -14.92
N PRO A 97 -1.39 1.51 -15.76
CA PRO A 97 -1.77 2.84 -15.29
C PRO A 97 -2.94 2.69 -14.31
N PHE A 98 -2.73 3.16 -13.08
CA PHE A 98 -3.74 3.17 -12.03
C PHE A 98 -4.17 4.60 -11.75
N ARG A 99 -5.44 4.92 -12.02
CA ARG A 99 -6.02 6.23 -11.71
C ARG A 99 -6.14 6.39 -10.20
N ILE A 100 -5.29 7.22 -9.60
CA ILE A 100 -5.29 7.44 -8.15
C ILE A 100 -6.56 8.19 -7.77
N PRO A 101 -7.39 7.64 -6.88
CA PRO A 101 -8.63 8.30 -6.58
C PRO A 101 -8.41 9.44 -5.59
N MET A 102 -8.95 10.62 -5.91
CA MET A 102 -8.76 11.85 -5.14
C MET A 102 -10.04 12.21 -4.37
N TRP A 103 -9.93 12.39 -3.06
CA TRP A 103 -10.99 12.91 -2.19
C TRP A 103 -10.39 13.60 -0.96
N GLY A 104 -11.12 14.46 -0.25
CA GLY A 104 -10.62 15.13 0.95
C GLY A 104 -9.34 15.97 0.72
N GLU A 105 -8.69 16.38 1.81
CA GLU A 105 -7.55 17.31 1.76
C GLU A 105 -6.19 16.60 1.88
N GLY A 106 -5.12 17.26 1.42
CA GLY A 106 -3.73 16.84 1.66
C GLY A 106 -3.08 15.94 0.59
N GLY A 107 -3.88 15.26 -0.24
CA GLY A 107 -3.38 14.35 -1.28
C GLY A 107 -2.80 13.04 -0.72
N TRP A 108 -2.15 12.26 -1.57
CA TRP A 108 -1.52 10.99 -1.22
C TRP A 108 0.00 11.12 -1.16
N VAL A 109 0.63 10.41 -0.23
CA VAL A 109 2.09 10.29 -0.13
C VAL A 109 2.45 8.82 -0.31
N LEU A 110 3.35 8.51 -1.24
CA LEU A 110 3.88 7.16 -1.45
C LEU A 110 4.73 6.76 -0.25
N GLU A 111 4.23 5.86 0.57
CA GLU A 111 4.94 5.39 1.77
C GLU A 111 5.86 4.21 1.44
N LEU A 112 5.36 3.26 0.64
CA LEU A 112 6.07 2.03 0.36
C LEU A 112 5.73 1.50 -1.03
N THR A 113 6.72 0.88 -1.66
CA THR A 113 6.62 0.23 -2.97
C THR A 113 7.55 -0.97 -3.01
N THR A 114 7.20 -2.01 -3.76
CA THR A 114 8.04 -3.20 -3.96
C THR A 114 8.82 -3.19 -5.28
N ALA A 115 8.60 -2.19 -6.14
CA ALA A 115 9.22 -2.13 -7.47
C ALA A 115 10.54 -1.34 -7.49
N ASP A 116 10.52 -0.11 -6.96
CA ASP A 116 11.69 0.75 -6.80
C ASP A 116 11.44 1.80 -5.71
N ASN A 117 12.31 1.85 -4.69
CA ASN A 117 12.18 2.78 -3.57
C ASN A 117 12.47 4.24 -3.95
N ALA A 118 12.99 4.54 -5.15
CA ALA A 118 13.31 5.90 -5.59
C ALA A 118 12.13 6.89 -5.51
N GLN A 119 10.89 6.39 -5.50
CA GLN A 119 9.69 7.21 -5.43
C GLN A 119 9.12 7.40 -4.02
N GLN A 120 9.71 6.80 -2.97
CA GLN A 120 9.23 6.98 -1.59
C GLN A 120 9.20 8.46 -1.18
N GLY A 121 8.08 8.88 -0.59
CA GLY A 121 7.81 10.27 -0.24
C GLY A 121 7.19 11.11 -1.35
N MET A 122 7.03 10.57 -2.58
CA MET A 122 6.33 11.28 -3.67
C MET A 122 4.92 11.66 -3.23
N ARG A 123 4.55 12.92 -3.46
CA ARG A 123 3.24 13.47 -3.12
C ARG A 123 2.38 13.68 -4.37
N ILE A 124 1.18 13.14 -4.36
CA ILE A 124 0.16 13.27 -5.39
C ILE A 124 -0.96 14.14 -4.84
N THR A 125 -1.09 15.36 -5.34
CA THR A 125 -2.10 16.34 -4.90
C THR A 125 -3.22 16.56 -5.90
N GLU A 126 -3.10 15.99 -7.10
CA GLU A 126 -4.04 16.12 -8.20
C GLU A 126 -4.35 14.74 -8.79
N GLU A 127 -5.44 14.65 -9.54
CA GLU A 127 -5.81 13.41 -10.20
C GLU A 127 -4.77 13.04 -11.26
N MET A 128 -4.25 11.81 -11.19
CA MET A 128 -3.27 11.32 -12.14
C MET A 128 -3.34 9.80 -12.31
N ASP A 129 -2.83 9.32 -13.45
CA ASP A 129 -2.51 7.92 -13.67
C ASP A 129 -1.11 7.64 -13.11
N PHE A 130 -1.06 6.85 -12.04
CA PHE A 130 0.18 6.35 -11.46
C PHE A 130 0.59 5.08 -12.18
N ASP A 131 1.80 5.05 -12.73
CA ASP A 131 2.32 3.88 -13.43
C ASP A 131 2.70 2.78 -12.43
N LEU A 132 1.79 1.82 -12.21
CA LEU A 132 1.97 0.77 -11.24
C LEU A 132 2.71 -0.41 -11.87
N ALA A 133 3.99 -0.53 -11.53
CA ALA A 133 4.87 -1.58 -12.04
C ALA A 133 4.29 -3.00 -11.91
N GLY A 134 4.68 -3.89 -12.82
CA GLY A 134 4.27 -5.29 -12.79
C GLY A 134 4.75 -6.02 -11.53
N ARG A 135 3.96 -6.99 -11.05
CA ARG A 135 4.24 -7.82 -9.87
C ARG A 135 4.59 -6.98 -8.64
N SER A 136 3.87 -5.88 -8.44
CA SER A 136 4.19 -4.91 -7.40
C SER A 136 3.03 -4.59 -6.46
N ILE A 137 3.40 -4.11 -5.27
CA ILE A 137 2.49 -3.55 -4.29
C ILE A 137 2.97 -2.15 -3.96
N VAL A 138 2.02 -1.22 -3.86
CA VAL A 138 2.27 0.16 -3.45
C VAL A 138 1.33 0.52 -2.31
N LEU A 139 1.84 1.24 -1.32
CA LEU A 139 1.08 1.78 -0.20
C LEU A 139 1.23 3.30 -0.19
N PHE A 140 0.11 3.99 -0.28
CA PHE A 140 -0.01 5.40 -0.03
C PHE A 140 -0.68 5.64 1.33
N ARG A 141 -0.30 6.75 1.95
CA ARG A 141 -0.98 7.32 3.12
C ARG A 141 -1.40 8.75 2.84
N ARG A 142 -2.23 9.31 3.70
CA ARG A 142 -2.37 10.77 3.77
C ARG A 142 -1.33 11.40 4.70
N PRO A 143 -0.93 12.65 4.42
CA PRO A 143 -0.11 13.44 5.34
C PRO A 143 -0.86 13.78 6.62
#